data_AF-A0A1H3D308-F1
#
_entry.id   AF-A0A1H3D308-F1
#
_cell.length_a   1.000
_cell.length_b   1.000
_cell.length_c   1.000
_cell.angle_alpha   90.00
_cell.angle_beta   90.00
_cell.angle_gamma   90.00
#
_symmetry.space_group_name_H-M   'P 1'
#
loop_
_entity.id
_entity.type
_entity.pdbx_description
1 polymer ?
#
loop_
_entity_poly.entity_id
_entity_poly.type
_entity_poly.pdbx_seq_one_letter_code
_entity_poly.pdbx_strand_id
1 'polypeptide(L)'
;MLKAQSHIVAPIDDELRTKALYTVSELRSRGKADKEAIEELFQLIVELTESGLDFFFLEPLRRLNAGSMMMGMAKVGISSMLKGSKMVVHKVLKKLDERSLVSILDFIEEIIHEPETPA
;
A
#
# COMPACT_ATOMS: atom_id res chain seq x y z
N MET A 1 6.28 -10.75 13.69
CA MET A 1 5.76 -9.74 14.63
C MET A 1 6.35 -8.38 14.27
N LEU A 2 5.83 -7.72 13.24
CA LEU A 2 6.24 -6.35 12.86
C LEU A 2 6.09 -5.37 14.03
N LYS A 3 5.08 -5.58 14.88
CA LYS A 3 4.80 -4.78 16.10
C LYS A 3 5.89 -4.82 17.18
N ALA A 4 6.80 -5.79 17.14
CA ALA A 4 7.87 -5.92 18.14
C ALA A 4 9.15 -5.17 17.77
N GLN A 5 9.16 -4.47 16.62
CA GLN A 5 10.33 -3.78 16.08
C GLN A 5 10.02 -2.29 15.87
N SER A 6 11.04 -1.44 15.98
CA SER A 6 10.95 -0.06 15.54
C SER A 6 10.66 -0.01 14.03
N HIS A 7 9.66 0.76 13.64
CA HIS A 7 9.20 0.86 12.25
C HIS A 7 8.91 2.31 11.89
N ILE A 8 8.99 2.61 10.60
CA ILE A 8 8.50 3.86 10.03
C ILE A 8 7.03 3.67 9.64
N VAL A 9 6.22 4.69 9.89
CA VAL A 9 4.79 4.70 9.54
C VAL A 9 4.53 5.75 8.48
N ALA A 10 3.60 5.46 7.57
CA ALA A 10 2.99 6.43 6.67
C ALA A 10 1.49 6.50 7.00
N PRO A 11 0.94 7.69 7.29
CA PRO A 11 -0.49 7.84 7.50
C PRO A 11 -1.23 7.56 6.19
N ILE A 12 -2.33 6.82 6.30
CA ILE A 12 -3.34 6.66 5.26
C ILE A 12 -4.63 7.32 5.72
N ASP A 13 -5.47 7.75 4.78
CA ASP A 13 -6.79 8.26 5.14
C ASP A 13 -7.74 7.12 5.57
N ASP A 14 -8.84 7.50 6.22
CA ASP A 14 -9.83 6.55 6.74
C ASP A 14 -10.52 5.76 5.62
N GLU A 15 -10.61 6.32 4.42
CA GLU A 15 -11.20 5.66 3.25
C GLU A 15 -10.31 4.50 2.80
N LEU A 16 -9.01 4.74 2.63
CA LEU A 16 -8.02 3.72 2.26
C LEU A 16 -7.89 2.67 3.36
N ARG A 17 -7.92 3.05 4.64
CA ARG A 17 -7.95 2.10 5.76
C ARG A 17 -9.19 1.20 5.67
N THR A 18 -10.37 1.78 5.50
CA THR A 18 -11.64 1.05 5.43
C THR A 18 -11.64 0.10 4.24
N LYS A 19 -11.23 0.59 3.06
CA LYS A 19 -11.09 -0.21 1.85
C LYS A 19 -10.13 -1.38 2.04
N ALA A 20 -8.96 -1.14 2.63
CA ALA A 20 -7.98 -2.18 2.86
C ALA A 20 -8.52 -3.31 3.75
N LEU A 21 -9.12 -2.96 4.90
CA LEU A 21 -9.69 -3.95 5.81
C LEU A 21 -10.87 -4.70 5.20
N TYR A 22 -11.71 -4.00 4.42
CA TYR A 22 -12.81 -4.62 3.69
C TYR A 22 -12.32 -5.60 2.64
N THR A 23 -11.39 -5.19 1.76
CA THR A 23 -10.80 -6.06 0.73
C THR A 23 -10.14 -7.27 1.38
N VAL A 24 -9.40 -7.10 2.47
CA VAL A 24 -8.82 -8.22 3.20
C VAL A 24 -9.89 -9.21 3.68
N SER A 25 -10.94 -8.71 4.33
CA SER A 25 -12.05 -9.54 4.83
C SER A 25 -12.74 -10.30 3.69
N GLU A 26 -13.06 -9.63 2.58
CA GLU A 26 -13.72 -10.23 1.43
C GLU A 26 -12.86 -11.30 0.75
N LEU A 27 -11.58 -11.00 0.49
CA LEU A 27 -10.66 -11.95 -0.14
C LEU A 27 -10.40 -13.16 0.75
N ARG A 28 -10.33 -12.96 2.08
CA ARG A 28 -10.20 -14.06 3.04
C ARG A 28 -11.44 -14.95 3.05
N SER A 29 -12.64 -14.36 3.02
CA SER A 29 -13.92 -15.08 2.92
C SER A 29 -14.03 -15.88 1.62
N ARG A 30 -13.58 -15.30 0.51
CA ARG A 30 -13.55 -15.95 -0.81
C ARG A 30 -12.62 -17.18 -0.83
N GLY A 31 -11.44 -17.07 -0.19
CA GLY A 31 -10.49 -18.17 -0.03
C GLY A 31 -9.89 -18.71 -1.34
N LYS A 32 -10.02 -17.98 -2.45
CA LYS A 32 -9.55 -18.37 -3.79
C LYS A 32 -8.73 -17.26 -4.41
N ALA A 33 -7.57 -17.62 -4.97
CA ALA A 33 -6.69 -16.70 -5.70
C ALA A 33 -7.07 -16.61 -7.19
N ASP A 34 -8.34 -16.34 -7.47
CA ASP A 34 -8.80 -16.16 -8.86
C ASP A 34 -8.54 -14.74 -9.39
N LYS A 35 -8.85 -14.54 -10.67
CA LYS A 35 -8.51 -13.29 -11.38
C LYS A 35 -9.07 -12.04 -10.69
N GLU A 36 -10.27 -12.11 -10.15
CA GLU A 36 -10.90 -10.96 -9.47
C GLU A 36 -10.18 -10.67 -8.16
N ALA A 37 -9.92 -11.70 -7.36
CA ALA A 37 -9.17 -11.56 -6.12
C ALA A 37 -7.77 -10.97 -6.33
N ILE A 38 -7.08 -11.42 -7.39
CA ILE A 38 -5.76 -10.93 -7.77
C ILE A 38 -5.82 -9.47 -8.20
N GLU A 39 -6.84 -9.06 -8.96
CA GLU A 39 -6.99 -7.66 -9.39
C GLU A 39 -7.31 -6.74 -8.21
N GLU A 40 -8.23 -7.14 -7.32
CA GLU A 40 -8.55 -6.37 -6.12
C GLU A 40 -7.34 -6.19 -5.21
N LEU A 41 -6.59 -7.27 -4.96
CA LEU A 41 -5.37 -7.22 -4.17
C LEU A 41 -4.30 -6.36 -4.84
N PHE A 42 -4.18 -6.42 -6.18
CA PHE A 42 -3.27 -5.58 -6.95
C PHE A 42 -3.57 -4.10 -6.75
N GLN A 43 -4.84 -3.69 -6.92
CA GLN A 43 -5.24 -2.29 -6.75
C GLN A 43 -5.02 -1.81 -5.32
N LEU A 44 -5.33 -2.62 -4.32
CA LEU A 44 -5.08 -2.29 -2.93
C LEU A 44 -3.58 -2.05 -2.64
N ILE A 45 -2.70 -2.97 -3.07
CA ILE A 45 -1.25 -2.82 -2.87
C ILE A 45 -0.73 -1.56 -3.57
N VAL A 46 -1.26 -1.27 -4.77
CA VAL A 46 -0.92 -0.05 -5.51
C VAL A 46 -1.29 1.20 -4.73
N GLU A 47 -2.52 1.30 -4.23
CA GLU A 47 -3.00 2.48 -3.50
C GLU A 47 -2.24 2.70 -2.19
N LEU A 48 -1.98 1.62 -1.44
CA LEU A 48 -1.15 1.68 -0.23
C LEU A 48 0.28 2.17 -0.55
N THR A 49 0.86 1.69 -1.66
CA THR A 49 2.19 2.11 -2.11
C THR A 49 2.21 3.57 -2.53
N GLU A 50 1.20 4.03 -3.27
CA GLU A 50 1.08 5.42 -3.70
C GLU A 50 0.96 6.37 -2.50
N SER A 51 0.15 6.02 -1.50
CA SER A 51 0.03 6.78 -0.26
C SER A 51 1.36 6.85 0.51
N GLY A 52 2.04 5.71 0.67
CA GLY A 52 3.36 5.66 1.30
C GLY A 52 4.41 6.50 0.56
N LEU A 53 4.45 6.43 -0.78
CA LEU A 53 5.38 7.23 -1.58
C LEU A 53 5.08 8.73 -1.50
N ASP A 54 3.81 9.13 -1.47
CA ASP A 54 3.44 10.53 -1.24
C ASP A 54 3.99 11.03 0.10
N PHE A 55 3.77 10.26 1.18
CA PHE A 55 4.24 10.62 2.50
C PHE A 55 5.77 10.65 2.62
N PHE A 56 6.48 9.67 2.08
CA PHE A 56 7.94 9.62 2.22
C PHE A 56 8.69 10.56 1.27
N PHE A 57 8.08 10.98 0.15
CA PHE A 57 8.75 11.80 -0.86
C PHE A 57 8.13 13.17 -1.08
N LEU A 58 6.81 13.27 -1.24
CA LEU A 58 6.17 14.55 -1.57
C LEU A 58 5.91 15.40 -0.34
N GLU A 59 5.54 14.79 0.77
CA GLU A 59 5.31 15.52 2.02
C GLU A 59 6.55 16.27 2.54
N PRO A 60 7.78 15.71 2.55
CA PRO A 60 8.98 16.47 2.86
C PRO A 60 9.17 17.70 1.96
N LEU A 61 8.88 17.56 0.66
CA LEU A 61 8.99 18.69 -0.29
C LEU A 61 7.93 19.76 -0.02
N ARG A 62 6.70 19.37 0.35
CA ARG A 62 5.67 20.33 0.79
C ARG A 62 6.13 21.09 2.03
N ARG A 63 6.68 20.40 3.03
CA ARG A 63 7.21 21.02 4.27
C ARG A 63 8.38 21.97 4.02
N LEU A 64 9.20 21.68 3.01
CA LEU A 64 10.28 22.55 2.55
C LEU A 64 9.80 23.70 1.66
N ASN A 65 8.49 23.83 1.40
CA ASN A 65 7.91 24.78 0.46
C ASN A 65 8.57 24.71 -0.93
N ALA A 66 8.85 23.49 -1.41
CA ALA A 66 9.48 23.27 -2.70
C ALA A 66 8.65 23.90 -3.83
N GLY A 67 9.32 24.61 -4.73
CA GLY A 67 8.68 25.24 -5.89
C GLY A 67 8.05 24.22 -6.85
N SER A 68 7.13 24.70 -7.68
CA SER A 68 6.35 23.88 -8.63
C SER A 68 7.23 23.03 -9.56
N MET A 69 8.38 23.55 -9.99
CA MET A 69 9.33 22.82 -10.83
C MET A 69 9.92 21.60 -10.10
N MET A 70 10.38 21.78 -8.86
CA MET A 70 10.94 20.69 -8.06
C MET A 70 9.88 19.64 -7.72
N MET A 71 8.67 20.09 -7.36
CA MET A 71 7.52 19.20 -7.16
C MET A 71 7.19 18.40 -8.43
N GLY A 72 7.23 19.03 -9.60
CA GLY A 72 7.02 18.36 -10.88
C GLY A 72 8.06 17.27 -11.15
N MET A 73 9.34 17.57 -10.94
CA MET A 73 10.43 16.60 -11.09
C MET A 73 10.27 15.40 -10.15
N ALA A 74 9.94 15.65 -8.88
CA ALA A 74 9.70 14.60 -7.89
C ALA A 74 8.53 13.69 -8.31
N LYS A 75 7.41 14.26 -8.76
CA LYS A 75 6.25 13.49 -9.25
C LYS A 75 6.59 12.60 -10.43
N VAL A 76 7.43 13.08 -11.37
CA VAL A 76 7.90 12.28 -12.51
C VAL A 76 8.76 11.10 -12.05
N GLY A 77 9.69 11.34 -11.11
CA GLY A 77 10.52 10.29 -10.52
C GLY A 77 9.67 9.21 -9.84
N ILE A 78 8.77 9.62 -8.94
CA ILE A 78 7.85 8.73 -8.21
C ILE A 78 6.99 7.93 -9.19
N SER A 79 6.41 8.59 -10.20
CA SER A 79 5.58 7.92 -11.21
C SER A 79 6.35 6.81 -11.95
N SER A 80 7.66 7.01 -12.16
CA SER A 80 8.51 6.03 -12.83
C SER A 80 8.81 4.83 -11.93
N MET A 81 9.11 5.07 -10.65
CA MET A 81 9.27 4.02 -9.64
C MET A 81 7.98 3.20 -9.47
N LEU A 82 6.85 3.89 -9.41
CA LEU A 82 5.53 3.29 -9.27
C LEU A 82 5.17 2.38 -10.46
N LYS A 83 5.48 2.78 -11.69
CA LYS A 83 5.31 1.92 -12.88
C LYS A 83 6.14 0.63 -12.74
N GLY A 84 7.39 0.74 -12.31
CA GLY A 84 8.26 -0.41 -12.03
C GLY A 84 7.67 -1.34 -10.97
N SER A 85 7.23 -0.76 -9.85
CA SER A 85 6.59 -1.49 -8.75
C SER A 85 5.33 -2.22 -9.21
N LYS A 86 4.41 -1.54 -9.92
CA LYS A 86 3.19 -2.12 -10.50
C LYS A 86 3.48 -3.35 -11.35
N MET A 87 4.51 -3.29 -12.22
CA MET A 87 4.89 -4.44 -13.05
C MET A 87 5.34 -5.64 -12.22
N VAL A 88 6.14 -5.41 -11.16
CA VAL A 88 6.61 -6.47 -10.27
C VAL A 88 5.46 -7.08 -9.48
N VAL A 89 4.64 -6.25 -8.83
CA VAL A 89 3.47 -6.68 -8.06
C VAL A 89 2.56 -7.54 -8.94
N HIS A 90 2.16 -7.03 -10.10
CA HIS A 90 1.28 -7.76 -11.02
C HIS A 90 1.89 -9.11 -11.48
N LYS A 91 3.22 -9.17 -11.71
CA LYS A 91 3.90 -10.43 -12.09
C LYS A 91 3.93 -11.45 -10.94
N VAL A 92 4.07 -10.98 -9.69
CA VAL A 92 4.07 -11.82 -8.50
C VAL A 92 2.66 -12.33 -8.21
N LEU A 93 1.66 -11.44 -8.18
CA LEU A 93 0.27 -11.80 -7.86
C LEU A 93 -0.32 -12.79 -8.89
N LYS A 94 0.11 -12.74 -10.15
CA LYS A 94 -0.30 -13.74 -11.18
C LYS A 94 0.08 -15.19 -10.88
N LYS A 95 1.03 -15.43 -9.97
CA LYS A 95 1.52 -16.77 -9.62
C LYS A 95 1.08 -17.21 -8.23
N LEU A 96 0.18 -16.45 -7.64
CA LEU A 96 -0.19 -16.55 -6.25
C LEU A 96 -1.23 -17.68 -6.10
N ASP A 97 -0.97 -18.59 -5.18
CA ASP A 97 -1.88 -19.66 -4.77
C ASP A 97 -2.65 -19.26 -3.51
N GLU A 98 -3.64 -20.05 -3.11
CA GLU A 98 -4.51 -19.73 -1.97
C GLU A 98 -3.72 -19.54 -0.67
N ARG A 99 -2.62 -20.29 -0.48
CA ARG A 99 -1.76 -20.16 0.70
C ARG A 99 -1.01 -18.83 0.71
N SER A 100 -0.48 -18.43 -0.45
CA SER A 100 0.20 -17.15 -0.63
C SER A 100 -0.77 -15.98 -0.49
N LEU A 101 -2.03 -16.16 -0.91
CA LEU A 101 -3.11 -15.18 -0.69
C LEU A 101 -3.27 -14.89 0.79
N VAL A 102 -3.56 -15.92 1.58
CA VAL A 102 -3.71 -15.79 3.04
C VAL A 102 -2.50 -15.09 3.65
N SER A 103 -1.28 -15.47 3.24
CA SER A 103 -0.05 -14.88 3.78
C SER A 103 0.08 -13.38 3.48
N ILE A 104 -0.37 -12.92 2.30
CA ILE A 104 -0.35 -11.49 1.95
C ILE A 104 -1.47 -10.73 2.68
N LEU A 105 -2.65 -11.34 2.84
CA LEU A 105 -3.75 -10.75 3.59
C LEU A 105 -3.37 -10.55 5.07
N ASP A 106 -2.74 -11.55 5.68
CA ASP A 106 -2.19 -11.46 7.05
C ASP A 106 -1.17 -10.30 7.16
N PHE A 107 -0.28 -10.17 6.18
CA PHE A 107 0.70 -9.08 6.15
C PHE A 107 0.02 -7.70 6.07
N ILE A 108 -1.03 -7.53 5.25
CA ILE A 108 -1.75 -6.25 5.13
C ILE A 108 -2.42 -5.88 6.46
N GLU A 109 -3.04 -6.84 7.17
CA GLU A 109 -3.57 -6.61 8.52
C GLU A 109 -2.48 -6.25 9.52
N GLU A 110 -1.30 -6.87 9.41
CA GLU A 110 -0.17 -6.62 10.30
C GLU A 110 0.43 -5.22 10.16
N ILE A 111 0.27 -4.54 9.02
CA ILE A 111 0.84 -3.20 8.78
C ILE A 111 -0.17 -2.05 8.93
N ILE A 112 -1.47 -2.35 8.99
CA ILE A 112 -2.52 -1.34 9.16
C ILE A 112 -2.85 -1.20 10.64
N HIS A 113 -2.69 0.01 11.17
CA HIS A 113 -2.91 0.31 12.59
C HIS A 113 -3.84 1.49 12.77
N GLU A 114 -4.60 1.46 13.85
CA GLU A 114 -5.33 2.63 14.31
C GLU A 114 -4.35 3.68 14.84
N PRO A 115 -4.69 4.98 14.72
CA PRO A 115 -3.89 6.03 15.31
C PRO A 115 -3.78 5.81 16.82
N GLU A 116 -2.58 6.01 17.36
CA GLU A 116 -2.41 6.06 18.82
C GLU A 116 -3.31 7.18 19.36
N THR A 117 -4.14 6.85 20.36
CA THR A 117 -4.95 7.87 21.02
C THR A 117 -4.01 8.86 21.70
N PRO A 118 -4.13 10.18 21.45
CA PRO A 118 -3.32 11.15 22.17
C PRO A 118 -3.54 10.98 23.67
N ALA A 119 -2.45 10.78 24.41
CA ALA A 119 -2.46 10.73 25.87
C ALA A 119 -2.89 12.07 26.50
#